data_AF-A0A9W8HZT5-F1
#
_entry.id   AF-A0A9W8HZT5-F1
#
_cell.length_a   1.000
_cell.length_b   1.000
_cell.length_c   1.000
_cell.angle_alpha   90.00
_cell.angle_beta   90.00
_cell.angle_gamma   90.00
#
_symmetry.space_group_name_H-M   'P 1'
#
loop_
_entity.id
_entity.type
_entity.pdbx_description
1 polymer ?
#
loop_
_entity_poly.entity_id
_entity_poly.type
_entity_poly.pdbx_seq_one_letter_code
_entity_poly.pdbx_strand_id
1 'polypeptide(L)'
;MLGLYKAVSEIISSCVARDGEIATKYANVRAMRTIKKEALRLVDTYVKHCEGEVAAVNENMVPPLLEAVLADYAQNVPPARDAEVLKTVNTITGALGSLMTDKIPIVFDSLFESTVNMINQDFTDYPEHRLAIYQLLQTINQKCFSALLNLPPQQFRFMVMSIMWGFKHTQRDVADVALTITQDMINNFNTCDRSISDVFFKAYFIELLNEVIVVLADNEHKSSFKPQYLVLARMIRLIDSNQITAPLFDTSVPENANMNNALFVRQSIANLLATAFANLSQRQIEVFVEGLFNFNDDLDKFRNHV
;
A
#
# COMPACT_ATOMS: atom_id res chain seq x y z
N MET A 1 12.94 -11.54 -27.25
CA MET A 1 12.63 -11.84 -25.84
C MET A 1 11.12 -11.84 -25.58
N LEU A 2 10.39 -10.75 -25.80
CA LEU A 2 8.93 -10.70 -25.57
C LEU A 2 8.12 -11.74 -26.37
N GLY A 3 8.49 -12.02 -27.62
CA GLY A 3 7.87 -13.11 -28.39
C GLY A 3 8.02 -14.49 -27.75
N LEU A 4 9.19 -14.76 -27.13
CA LEU A 4 9.40 -16.00 -26.37
C LEU A 4 8.58 -16.01 -25.08
N TYR A 5 8.49 -14.87 -24.37
CA TYR A 5 7.64 -14.74 -23.19
C TYR A 5 6.18 -15.08 -23.53
N LYS A 6 5.61 -14.45 -24.57
CA LYS A 6 4.23 -14.69 -25.04
C LYS A 6 4.00 -16.15 -25.42
N ALA A 7 4.87 -16.74 -26.24
CA ALA A 7 4.75 -18.13 -26.67
C ALA A 7 4.80 -19.11 -25.47
N VAL A 8 5.69 -18.87 -24.51
CA VAL A 8 5.80 -19.71 -23.32
C VAL A 8 4.58 -19.53 -22.40
N SER A 9 4.07 -18.31 -22.24
CA SER A 9 2.81 -18.05 -21.52
C SER A 9 1.63 -18.81 -22.11
N GLU A 10 1.44 -18.78 -23.43
CA GLU A 10 0.37 -19.51 -24.12
C GLU A 10 0.45 -21.04 -23.87
N ILE A 11 1.65 -21.61 -23.87
CA ILE A 11 1.85 -23.03 -23.57
C ILE A 11 1.51 -23.32 -22.11
N ILE A 12 1.94 -22.48 -21.16
CA ILE A 12 1.60 -22.64 -19.74
C ILE A 12 0.08 -22.60 -19.55
N SER A 13 -0.59 -21.59 -20.11
CA SER A 13 -2.05 -21.44 -20.01
C SER A 13 -2.77 -22.64 -20.64
N SER A 14 -2.27 -23.16 -21.77
CA SER A 14 -2.82 -24.38 -22.41
C SER A 14 -2.66 -25.62 -21.52
N CYS A 15 -1.50 -25.79 -20.86
CA CYS A 15 -1.30 -26.88 -19.91
C CYS A 15 -2.23 -26.78 -18.70
N VAL A 16 -2.39 -25.59 -18.13
CA VAL A 16 -3.30 -25.35 -17.00
C VAL A 16 -4.76 -25.55 -17.41
N ALA A 17 -5.17 -25.10 -18.60
CA ALA A 17 -6.53 -25.30 -19.11
C ALA A 17 -6.86 -26.78 -19.32
N ARG A 18 -5.88 -27.58 -19.75
CA ARG A 18 -6.05 -29.02 -19.99
C ARG A 18 -6.02 -29.85 -18.71
N ASP A 19 -5.04 -29.62 -17.86
CA ASP A 19 -4.71 -30.51 -16.74
C ASP A 19 -5.08 -29.91 -15.37
N GLY A 20 -5.58 -28.66 -15.33
CA GLY A 20 -5.90 -27.92 -14.12
C GLY A 20 -4.69 -27.29 -13.44
N GLU A 21 -4.87 -26.72 -12.24
CA GLU A 21 -3.80 -26.03 -11.50
C GLU A 21 -2.61 -26.92 -11.15
N ILE A 22 -2.81 -28.25 -11.08
CA ILE A 22 -1.73 -29.21 -10.84
C ILE A 22 -0.64 -29.15 -11.92
N ALA A 23 -0.97 -28.69 -13.13
CA ALA A 23 -0.03 -28.48 -14.22
C ALA A 23 1.12 -27.55 -13.83
N THR A 24 0.87 -26.57 -12.95
CA THR A 24 1.91 -25.64 -12.45
C THR A 24 3.04 -26.33 -11.70
N LYS A 25 2.82 -27.58 -11.25
CA LYS A 25 3.83 -28.40 -10.58
C LYS A 25 4.64 -29.27 -11.56
N TYR A 26 4.24 -29.38 -12.82
CA TYR A 26 4.95 -30.18 -13.81
C TYR A 26 6.32 -29.56 -14.14
N ALA A 27 7.31 -30.43 -14.37
CA ALA A 27 8.70 -30.00 -14.60
C ALA A 27 8.84 -29.08 -15.81
N ASN A 28 8.13 -29.37 -16.91
CA ASN A 28 8.10 -28.54 -18.11
C ASN A 28 7.49 -27.16 -17.86
N VAL A 29 6.37 -27.08 -17.12
CA VAL A 29 5.71 -25.81 -16.77
C VAL A 29 6.60 -24.96 -15.86
N ARG A 30 7.28 -25.58 -14.89
CA ARG A 30 8.27 -24.88 -14.04
C ARG A 30 9.45 -24.35 -14.84
N ALA A 31 9.98 -25.12 -15.79
CA ALA A 31 11.05 -24.67 -16.68
C ALA A 31 10.60 -23.48 -17.54
N MET A 32 9.39 -23.55 -18.10
CA MET A 32 8.77 -22.46 -18.85
C MET A 32 8.58 -21.18 -18.02
N ARG A 33 8.10 -21.28 -16.78
CA ARG A 33 8.05 -20.15 -15.85
C ARG A 33 9.43 -19.58 -15.55
N THR A 34 10.44 -20.43 -15.45
CA THR A 34 11.84 -19.98 -15.27
C THR A 34 12.28 -19.11 -16.46
N ILE A 35 11.95 -19.50 -17.70
CA ILE A 35 12.22 -18.69 -18.89
C ILE A 35 11.55 -17.31 -18.79
N LYS A 36 10.27 -17.26 -18.38
CA LYS A 36 9.55 -15.99 -18.16
C LYS A 36 10.24 -15.11 -17.12
N LYS A 37 10.65 -15.70 -15.99
CA LYS A 37 11.35 -14.99 -14.91
C LYS A 37 12.70 -14.42 -15.35
N GLU A 38 13.51 -15.18 -16.08
CA GLU A 38 14.81 -14.72 -16.58
C GLU A 38 14.66 -13.62 -17.64
N ALA A 39 13.64 -13.69 -18.50
CA ALA A 39 13.30 -12.61 -19.42
C ALA A 39 12.99 -11.30 -18.67
N LEU A 40 12.17 -11.38 -17.61
CA LEU A 40 11.83 -10.24 -16.77
C LEU A 40 13.03 -9.68 -16.01
N ARG A 41 13.90 -10.55 -15.46
CA ARG A 41 15.14 -10.14 -14.78
C ARG A 41 16.10 -9.39 -15.71
N LEU A 42 16.16 -9.77 -16.98
CA LEU A 42 16.96 -9.04 -17.96
C LEU A 42 16.40 -7.63 -18.21
N VAL A 43 15.08 -7.49 -18.34
CA VAL A 43 14.42 -6.17 -18.43
C VAL A 43 14.68 -5.35 -17.18
N ASP A 44 14.49 -5.93 -16.00
CA ASP A 44 14.73 -5.30 -14.70
C ASP A 44 16.16 -4.75 -14.60
N THR A 45 17.15 -5.56 -14.98
CA THR A 45 18.57 -5.17 -14.97
C THR A 45 18.85 -4.02 -15.95
N TYR A 46 18.31 -4.09 -17.17
CA TYR A 46 18.48 -3.02 -18.15
C TYR A 46 17.89 -1.70 -17.65
N VAL A 47 16.66 -1.73 -17.15
CA VAL A 47 15.94 -0.53 -16.69
C VAL A 47 16.64 0.12 -15.49
N LYS A 48 17.24 -0.68 -14.59
CA LYS A 48 18.06 -0.14 -13.48
C LYS A 48 19.28 0.66 -13.92
N HIS A 49 19.74 0.47 -15.16
CA HIS A 49 20.93 1.11 -15.71
C HIS A 49 20.63 2.02 -16.92
N CYS A 50 19.36 2.34 -17.20
CA CYS A 50 18.97 3.19 -18.34
C CYS A 50 19.07 4.71 -18.08
N GLU A 51 19.98 5.12 -17.19
CA GLU A 51 20.18 6.53 -16.86
C GLU A 51 20.46 7.35 -18.12
N GLY A 52 19.70 8.42 -18.35
CA GLY A 52 19.80 9.27 -19.54
C GLY A 52 18.95 8.82 -20.74
N GLU A 53 18.36 7.62 -20.72
CA GLU A 53 17.58 7.06 -21.84
C GLU A 53 16.11 6.76 -21.46
N VAL A 54 15.65 7.23 -20.30
CA VAL A 54 14.31 6.92 -19.75
C VAL A 54 13.15 7.22 -20.70
N ALA A 55 13.27 8.25 -21.55
CA ALA A 55 12.25 8.58 -22.55
C ALA A 55 12.18 7.51 -23.65
N ALA A 56 13.32 7.08 -24.18
CA ALA A 56 13.39 6.04 -25.19
C ALA A 56 12.89 4.69 -24.64
N VAL A 57 13.18 4.38 -23.38
CA VAL A 57 12.64 3.20 -22.68
C VAL A 57 11.13 3.28 -22.55
N ASN A 58 10.59 4.42 -22.12
CA ASN A 58 9.15 4.64 -21.99
C ASN A 58 8.41 4.51 -23.34
N GLU A 59 8.99 5.02 -24.42
CA GLU A 59 8.34 5.02 -25.74
C GLU A 59 8.43 3.65 -26.43
N ASN A 60 9.60 3.00 -26.38
CA ASN A 60 9.89 1.84 -27.24
C ASN A 60 9.84 0.49 -26.51
N MET A 61 10.06 0.46 -25.19
CA MET A 61 10.17 -0.80 -24.44
C MET A 61 8.98 -1.06 -23.52
N VAL A 62 8.50 -0.04 -22.81
CA VAL A 62 7.44 -0.22 -21.82
C VAL A 62 6.11 -0.67 -22.43
N PRO A 63 5.57 -0.05 -23.49
CA PRO A 63 4.27 -0.45 -24.05
C PRO A 63 4.22 -1.93 -24.48
N PRO A 64 5.15 -2.44 -25.32
CA PRO A 64 5.10 -3.85 -25.74
C PRO A 64 5.39 -4.82 -24.58
N LEU A 65 6.15 -4.40 -23.56
CA LEU A 65 6.35 -5.21 -22.36
C LEU A 65 5.05 -5.33 -21.56
N LEU A 66 4.39 -4.21 -21.24
CA LEU A 66 3.15 -4.21 -20.47
C LEU A 66 2.05 -5.01 -21.19
N GLU A 67 1.93 -4.85 -22.50
CA GLU A 67 1.02 -5.64 -23.33
C GLU A 67 1.28 -7.16 -23.20
N ALA A 68 2.55 -7.57 -23.11
CA ALA A 68 2.92 -8.97 -22.99
C ALA A 68 2.68 -9.57 -21.60
N VAL A 69 2.82 -8.76 -20.52
CA VAL A 69 2.88 -9.29 -19.15
C VAL A 69 1.62 -9.04 -18.34
N LEU A 70 0.91 -7.93 -18.57
CA LEU A 70 -0.21 -7.52 -17.70
C LEU A 70 -1.44 -8.41 -17.88
N ALA A 71 -1.90 -8.58 -19.12
CA ALA A 71 -3.06 -9.43 -19.41
C ALA A 71 -2.77 -10.90 -19.07
N ASP A 72 -1.56 -11.38 -19.37
CA ASP A 72 -1.09 -12.72 -19.01
C ASP A 72 -1.11 -12.94 -17.49
N TYR A 73 -0.61 -11.98 -16.70
CA TYR A 73 -0.67 -12.08 -15.24
C TYR A 73 -2.11 -12.11 -14.72
N ALA A 74 -2.96 -11.18 -15.19
CA ALA A 74 -4.33 -11.04 -14.73
C ALA A 74 -5.18 -12.29 -15.01
N GLN A 75 -5.04 -12.88 -16.20
CA GLN A 75 -5.83 -14.02 -16.66
C GLN A 75 -5.34 -15.37 -16.13
N ASN A 76 -4.09 -15.46 -15.66
CA ASN A 76 -3.56 -16.69 -15.09
C ASN A 76 -4.15 -17.01 -13.72
N VAL A 77 -4.21 -18.31 -13.41
CA VAL A 77 -4.57 -18.83 -12.08
C VAL A 77 -3.52 -18.42 -11.04
N PRO A 78 -3.88 -18.26 -9.74
CA PRO A 78 -2.96 -17.81 -8.69
C PRO A 78 -1.61 -18.54 -8.66
N PRO A 79 -1.54 -19.89 -8.76
CA PRO A 79 -0.26 -20.58 -8.72
C PRO A 79 0.63 -20.35 -9.95
N ALA A 80 0.07 -19.86 -11.07
CA ALA A 80 0.79 -19.59 -12.32
C ALA A 80 1.25 -18.13 -12.45
N ARG A 81 0.82 -17.24 -11.57
CA ARG A 81 1.26 -15.83 -11.53
C ARG A 81 2.67 -15.73 -10.98
N ASP A 82 3.55 -15.01 -11.67
CA ASP A 82 4.95 -14.82 -11.28
C ASP A 82 5.14 -13.47 -10.58
N ALA A 83 5.62 -13.47 -9.34
CA ALA A 83 5.90 -12.25 -8.58
C ALA A 83 6.94 -11.35 -9.27
N GLU A 84 7.77 -11.90 -10.15
CA GLU A 84 8.70 -11.16 -11.00
C GLU A 84 8.00 -10.12 -11.89
N VAL A 85 6.72 -10.30 -12.26
CA VAL A 85 5.96 -9.27 -12.98
C VAL A 85 5.79 -8.02 -12.12
N LEU A 86 5.35 -8.19 -10.87
CA LEU A 86 5.22 -7.08 -9.90
C LEU A 86 6.56 -6.38 -9.67
N LYS A 87 7.63 -7.16 -9.47
CA LYS A 87 8.99 -6.64 -9.25
C LYS A 87 9.50 -5.84 -10.45
N THR A 88 9.27 -6.31 -11.67
CA THR A 88 9.69 -5.63 -12.90
C THR A 88 8.92 -4.33 -13.11
N VAL A 89 7.61 -4.35 -12.93
CA VAL A 89 6.78 -3.13 -13.04
C VAL A 89 7.14 -2.12 -11.95
N ASN A 90 7.48 -2.58 -10.74
CA ASN A 90 7.99 -1.73 -9.68
C ASN A 90 9.30 -1.03 -10.09
N THR A 91 10.27 -1.77 -10.63
CA THR A 91 11.53 -1.20 -11.12
C THR A 91 11.31 -0.17 -12.24
N ILE A 92 10.44 -0.47 -13.20
CA ILE A 92 10.08 0.46 -14.28
C ILE A 92 9.47 1.73 -13.71
N THR A 93 8.51 1.60 -12.79
CA THR A 93 7.87 2.74 -12.14
C THR A 93 8.87 3.58 -11.36
N GLY A 94 9.82 2.94 -10.66
CA GLY A 94 10.87 3.61 -9.91
C GLY A 94 11.84 4.39 -10.79
N ALA A 95 12.23 3.82 -11.94
CA ALA A 95 13.19 4.41 -12.86
C ALA A 95 12.59 5.52 -13.74
N LEU A 96 11.38 5.31 -14.26
CA LEU A 96 10.74 6.23 -15.22
C LEU A 96 9.91 7.32 -14.53
N GLY A 97 9.52 7.10 -13.28
CA GLY A 97 8.76 8.06 -12.48
C GLY A 97 7.48 8.53 -13.18
N SER A 98 7.31 9.84 -13.31
CA SER A 98 6.10 10.45 -13.86
C SER A 98 5.76 10.00 -15.29
N LEU A 99 6.71 9.47 -16.06
CA LEU A 99 6.47 8.90 -17.39
C LEU A 99 5.58 7.64 -17.37
N MET A 100 5.41 7.02 -16.19
CA MET A 100 4.52 5.87 -15.99
C MET A 100 3.09 6.27 -15.59
N THR A 101 2.83 7.55 -15.28
CA THR A 101 1.55 8.03 -14.72
C THR A 101 0.34 7.58 -15.55
N ASP A 102 0.43 7.68 -16.89
CA ASP A 102 -0.63 7.30 -17.84
C ASP A 102 -0.87 5.79 -17.91
N LYS A 103 0.11 4.99 -17.46
CA LYS A 103 0.08 3.51 -17.48
C LYS A 103 -0.31 2.92 -16.12
N ILE A 104 -0.34 3.71 -15.05
CA ILE A 104 -0.72 3.23 -13.72
C ILE A 104 -2.14 2.63 -13.68
N PRO A 105 -3.18 3.20 -14.35
CA PRO A 105 -4.51 2.60 -14.33
C PRO A 105 -4.53 1.15 -14.84
N ILE A 106 -3.92 0.87 -16.00
CA ILE A 106 -3.86 -0.50 -16.55
C ILE A 106 -3.00 -1.44 -15.70
N VAL A 107 -1.95 -0.91 -15.05
CA VAL A 107 -1.15 -1.66 -14.07
C VAL A 107 -2.00 -2.05 -12.85
N PHE A 108 -2.81 -1.13 -12.33
CA PHE A 108 -3.73 -1.40 -11.22
C PHE A 108 -4.77 -2.45 -11.59
N ASP A 109 -5.46 -2.27 -12.71
CA ASP A 109 -6.51 -3.20 -13.18
C ASP A 109 -5.97 -4.63 -13.36
N SER A 110 -4.72 -4.75 -13.83
CA SER A 110 -4.12 -6.05 -14.14
C SER A 110 -3.47 -6.72 -12.94
N LEU A 111 -2.79 -5.94 -12.08
CA LEU A 111 -1.92 -6.48 -11.03
C LEU A 111 -2.46 -6.30 -9.62
N PHE A 112 -3.17 -5.21 -9.31
CA PHE A 112 -3.52 -4.89 -7.93
C PHE A 112 -4.62 -5.83 -7.42
N GLU A 113 -5.81 -5.80 -8.01
CA GLU A 113 -6.94 -6.60 -7.51
C GLU A 113 -6.65 -8.11 -7.61
N SER A 114 -6.06 -8.52 -8.73
CA SER A 114 -5.69 -9.91 -8.97
C SER A 114 -4.72 -10.43 -7.92
N THR A 115 -3.74 -9.62 -7.48
CA THR A 115 -2.77 -10.00 -6.45
C THR A 115 -3.35 -9.90 -5.05
N VAL A 116 -4.09 -8.84 -4.72
CA VAL A 116 -4.68 -8.67 -3.38
C VAL A 116 -5.63 -9.81 -3.06
N ASN A 117 -6.46 -10.23 -4.02
CA ASN A 117 -7.35 -11.38 -3.87
C ASN A 117 -6.63 -12.72 -3.67
N MET A 118 -5.36 -12.82 -4.07
CA MET A 118 -4.53 -14.00 -3.78
C MET A 118 -3.99 -13.98 -2.36
N ILE A 119 -3.53 -12.82 -1.89
CA ILE A 119 -2.81 -12.71 -0.63
C ILE A 119 -3.72 -12.44 0.58
N ASN A 120 -4.98 -12.07 0.36
CA ASN A 120 -5.94 -11.71 1.42
C ASN A 120 -6.71 -12.92 2.00
N GLN A 121 -6.47 -14.13 1.50
CA GLN A 121 -7.09 -15.36 2.02
C GLN A 121 -6.44 -15.82 3.33
N ASP A 122 -5.13 -15.71 3.42
CA ASP A 122 -4.33 -16.03 4.61
C ASP A 122 -3.01 -15.24 4.64
N PHE A 123 -2.28 -15.35 5.75
CA PHE A 123 -1.02 -14.62 5.99
C PHE A 123 0.24 -15.39 5.56
N THR A 124 0.10 -16.57 4.96
CA THR A 124 1.21 -17.50 4.71
C THR A 124 1.50 -17.71 3.23
N ASP A 125 0.47 -17.80 2.40
CA ASP A 125 0.61 -18.10 0.98
C ASP A 125 1.13 -16.89 0.21
N TYR A 126 1.80 -17.16 -0.92
CA TYR A 126 2.36 -16.16 -1.84
C TYR A 126 3.19 -15.03 -1.19
N PRO A 127 4.18 -15.34 -0.31
CA PRO A 127 4.93 -14.31 0.41
C PRO A 127 5.70 -13.36 -0.52
N GLU A 128 6.20 -13.87 -1.66
CA GLU A 128 6.87 -13.05 -2.66
C GLU A 128 5.93 -12.04 -3.34
N HIS A 129 4.71 -12.46 -3.69
CA HIS A 129 3.70 -11.58 -4.28
C HIS A 129 3.26 -10.52 -3.28
N ARG A 130 3.07 -10.94 -2.01
CA ARG A 130 2.67 -10.05 -0.92
C ARG A 130 3.66 -8.90 -0.74
N LEU A 131 4.95 -9.18 -0.60
CA LEU A 131 5.93 -8.11 -0.47
C LEU A 131 6.02 -7.26 -1.75
N ALA A 132 6.01 -7.90 -2.92
CA ALA A 132 6.17 -7.20 -4.20
C ALA A 132 5.02 -6.23 -4.52
N ILE A 133 3.77 -6.57 -4.16
CA ILE A 133 2.64 -5.66 -4.42
C ILE A 133 2.72 -4.40 -3.55
N TYR A 134 3.11 -4.52 -2.27
CA TYR A 134 3.28 -3.33 -1.43
C TYR A 134 4.49 -2.50 -1.86
N GLN A 135 5.59 -3.11 -2.30
CA GLN A 135 6.70 -2.36 -2.88
C GLN A 135 6.27 -1.58 -4.13
N LEU A 136 5.44 -2.19 -5.00
CA LEU A 136 4.87 -1.50 -6.15
C LEU A 136 3.98 -0.32 -5.73
N LEU A 137 3.07 -0.52 -4.77
CA LEU A 137 2.21 0.56 -4.25
C LEU A 137 3.03 1.72 -3.64
N GLN A 138 4.09 1.40 -2.90
CA GLN A 138 5.02 2.40 -2.35
C GLN A 138 5.65 3.23 -3.45
N THR A 139 6.21 2.58 -4.48
CA THR A 139 6.85 3.29 -5.59
C THR A 139 5.84 4.13 -6.38
N ILE A 140 4.62 3.63 -6.62
CA ILE A 140 3.56 4.40 -7.28
C ILE A 140 3.20 5.64 -6.44
N ASN A 141 3.03 5.49 -5.13
CA ASN A 141 2.73 6.61 -4.24
C ASN A 141 3.87 7.65 -4.20
N GLN A 142 5.13 7.24 -4.32
CA GLN A 142 6.28 8.14 -4.28
C GLN A 142 6.57 8.81 -5.64
N LYS A 143 6.32 8.11 -6.75
CA LYS A 143 6.80 8.52 -8.08
C LYS A 143 5.68 8.91 -9.04
N CYS A 144 4.48 8.40 -8.81
CA CYS A 144 3.31 8.55 -9.68
C CYS A 144 2.06 8.94 -8.87
N PHE A 145 2.22 9.74 -7.81
CA PHE A 145 1.09 10.10 -6.93
C PHE A 145 -0.10 10.71 -7.68
N SER A 146 0.15 11.49 -8.72
CA SER A 146 -0.91 12.06 -9.59
C SER A 146 -1.78 10.99 -10.25
N ALA A 147 -1.25 9.79 -10.51
CA ALA A 147 -2.06 8.68 -11.00
C ALA A 147 -3.06 8.20 -9.94
N LEU A 148 -2.66 8.17 -8.67
CA LEU A 148 -3.53 7.74 -7.56
C LEU A 148 -4.75 8.66 -7.41
N LEU A 149 -4.57 9.96 -7.69
CA LEU A 149 -5.67 10.95 -7.68
C LEU A 149 -6.71 10.69 -8.77
N ASN A 150 -6.33 10.00 -9.85
CA ASN A 150 -7.19 9.71 -10.99
C ASN A 150 -7.78 8.29 -10.95
N LEU A 151 -7.48 7.50 -9.92
CA LEU A 151 -8.08 6.18 -9.77
C LEU A 151 -9.58 6.29 -9.50
N PRO A 152 -10.39 5.32 -10.00
CA PRO A 152 -11.79 5.21 -9.60
C PRO A 152 -11.93 5.14 -8.07
N PRO A 153 -12.94 5.81 -7.46
CA PRO A 153 -13.07 5.88 -6.01
C PRO A 153 -13.10 4.51 -5.30
N GLN A 154 -13.72 3.50 -5.94
CA GLN A 154 -13.78 2.14 -5.41
C GLN A 154 -12.40 1.48 -5.39
N GLN A 155 -11.62 1.63 -6.46
CA GLN A 155 -10.27 1.09 -6.55
C GLN A 155 -9.31 1.79 -5.58
N PHE A 156 -9.41 3.11 -5.45
CA PHE A 156 -8.66 3.87 -4.45
C PHE A 156 -9.01 3.42 -3.02
N ARG A 157 -10.30 3.27 -2.71
CA ARG A 157 -10.72 2.72 -1.40
C ARG A 157 -10.14 1.33 -1.18
N PHE A 158 -10.17 0.45 -2.18
CA PHE A 158 -9.63 -0.90 -2.05
C PHE A 158 -8.11 -0.88 -1.79
N MET A 159 -7.37 0.03 -2.42
CA MET A 159 -5.96 0.28 -2.13
C MET A 159 -5.73 0.66 -0.66
N VAL A 160 -6.48 1.64 -0.14
CA VAL A 160 -6.36 2.06 1.27
C VAL A 160 -6.67 0.90 2.23
N MET A 161 -7.73 0.13 1.96
CA MET A 161 -8.08 -1.05 2.75
C MET A 161 -6.98 -2.12 2.71
N SER A 162 -6.38 -2.37 1.55
CA SER A 162 -5.26 -3.29 1.42
C SER A 162 -4.05 -2.82 2.21
N ILE A 163 -3.72 -1.53 2.21
CA ILE A 163 -2.61 -0.98 3.00
C ILE A 163 -2.88 -1.18 4.50
N MET A 164 -4.10 -0.94 4.96
CA MET A 164 -4.49 -1.20 6.35
C MET A 164 -4.40 -2.67 6.73
N TRP A 165 -4.76 -3.57 5.84
CA TRP A 165 -4.54 -5.00 6.04
C TRP A 165 -3.04 -5.35 6.06
N GLY A 166 -2.23 -4.70 5.21
CA GLY A 166 -0.78 -4.92 5.12
C GLY A 166 -0.03 -4.59 6.41
N PHE A 167 -0.35 -3.48 7.08
CA PHE A 167 0.34 -3.13 8.33
C PHE A 167 -0.10 -3.94 9.54
N LYS A 168 -1.19 -4.72 9.43
CA LYS A 168 -1.62 -5.72 10.43
C LYS A 168 -0.90 -7.06 10.27
N HIS A 169 0.07 -7.17 9.37
CA HIS A 169 0.79 -8.42 9.18
C HIS A 169 1.86 -8.63 10.26
N THR A 170 2.03 -9.86 10.72
CA THR A 170 3.14 -10.24 11.63
C THR A 170 4.50 -10.30 10.93
N GLN A 171 4.54 -10.33 9.59
CA GLN A 171 5.77 -10.28 8.81
C GLN A 171 6.24 -8.83 8.74
N ARG A 172 7.33 -8.56 9.44
CA ARG A 172 7.91 -7.22 9.56
C ARG A 172 8.06 -6.50 8.22
N ASP A 173 8.62 -7.17 7.22
CA ASP A 173 8.91 -6.53 5.93
C ASP A 173 7.64 -6.00 5.24
N VAL A 174 6.52 -6.72 5.38
CA VAL A 174 5.20 -6.33 4.84
C VAL A 174 4.58 -5.21 5.67
N ALA A 175 4.67 -5.30 7.00
CA ALA A 175 4.12 -4.29 7.87
C ALA A 175 4.88 -2.95 7.77
N ASP A 176 6.21 -2.98 7.76
CA ASP A 176 7.07 -1.81 7.65
C ASP A 176 6.83 -1.07 6.31
N VAL A 177 6.69 -1.79 5.18
CA VAL A 177 6.40 -1.16 3.89
C VAL A 177 4.99 -0.56 3.87
N ALA A 178 3.98 -1.25 4.42
CA ALA A 178 2.61 -0.75 4.48
C ALA A 178 2.47 0.51 5.35
N LEU A 179 3.14 0.55 6.51
CA LEU A 179 3.20 1.76 7.36
C LEU A 179 3.91 2.91 6.67
N THR A 180 4.98 2.62 5.91
CA THR A 180 5.67 3.64 5.12
C THR A 180 4.77 4.22 4.03
N ILE A 181 4.02 3.36 3.32
CA ILE A 181 3.00 3.82 2.35
C ILE A 181 1.98 4.73 3.04
N THR A 182 1.46 4.34 4.20
CA THR A 182 0.50 5.14 4.96
C THR A 182 1.06 6.52 5.29
N GLN A 183 2.29 6.59 5.82
CA GLN A 183 2.94 7.86 6.14
C GLN A 183 3.12 8.75 4.90
N ASP A 184 3.65 8.18 3.82
CA ASP A 184 3.89 8.89 2.57
C ASP A 184 2.57 9.38 1.95
N MET A 185 1.53 8.55 1.96
CA MET A 185 0.21 8.90 1.43
C MET A 185 -0.40 10.06 2.21
N ILE A 186 -0.36 10.01 3.55
CA ILE A 186 -0.82 11.11 4.42
C ILE A 186 -0.07 12.41 4.08
N ASN A 187 1.25 12.34 3.88
CA ASN A 187 2.05 13.50 3.52
C ASN A 187 1.70 14.06 2.15
N ASN A 188 1.54 13.20 1.14
CA ASN A 188 1.18 13.61 -0.22
C ASN A 188 -0.18 14.30 -0.24
N PHE A 189 -1.21 13.73 0.41
CA PHE A 189 -2.54 14.35 0.49
C PHE A 189 -2.56 15.64 1.31
N ASN A 190 -1.70 15.78 2.32
CA ASN A 190 -1.55 17.03 3.06
C ASN A 190 -0.98 18.18 2.21
N THR A 191 -0.23 17.86 1.14
CA THR A 191 0.33 18.86 0.21
C THR A 191 -0.56 19.13 -1.02
N CYS A 192 -1.64 18.37 -1.19
CA CYS A 192 -2.58 18.56 -2.29
C CYS A 192 -3.43 19.83 -2.14
N ASP A 193 -4.14 20.17 -3.22
CA ASP A 193 -5.22 21.15 -3.18
C ASP A 193 -6.23 20.80 -2.09
N ARG A 194 -6.73 21.84 -1.41
CA ARG A 194 -7.61 21.71 -0.24
C ARG A 194 -8.82 20.83 -0.51
N SER A 195 -9.43 20.96 -1.69
CA SER A 195 -10.61 20.17 -2.09
C SER A 195 -10.33 18.67 -2.14
N ILE A 196 -9.13 18.26 -2.58
CA ILE A 196 -8.71 16.85 -2.64
C ILE A 196 -8.32 16.37 -1.24
N SER A 197 -7.51 17.18 -0.55
CA SER A 197 -7.03 16.90 0.81
C SER A 197 -8.19 16.65 1.78
N ASP A 198 -9.21 17.51 1.75
CA ASP A 198 -10.38 17.42 2.61
C ASP A 198 -11.19 16.15 2.37
N VAL A 199 -11.36 15.75 1.11
CA VAL A 199 -12.08 14.51 0.76
C VAL A 199 -11.35 13.29 1.32
N PHE A 200 -10.02 13.24 1.14
CA PHE A 200 -9.20 12.14 1.66
C PHE A 200 -9.26 12.05 3.19
N PHE A 201 -9.00 13.15 3.89
CA PHE A 201 -8.94 13.12 5.35
C PHE A 201 -10.31 12.85 5.98
N LYS A 202 -11.39 13.40 5.43
CA LYS A 202 -12.75 13.07 5.90
C LYS A 202 -13.08 11.59 5.72
N ALA A 203 -12.64 10.98 4.63
CA ALA A 203 -12.98 9.60 4.31
C ALA A 203 -12.15 8.57 5.09
N TYR A 204 -10.87 8.86 5.35
CA TYR A 204 -9.91 7.83 5.79
C TYR A 204 -9.15 8.14 7.09
N PHE A 205 -9.12 9.39 7.57
CA PHE A 205 -8.21 9.76 8.67
C PHE A 205 -8.48 9.00 9.97
N ILE A 206 -9.73 8.96 10.42
CA ILE A 206 -10.10 8.30 11.68
C ILE A 206 -9.93 6.78 11.58
N GLU A 207 -10.28 6.19 10.43
CA GLU A 207 -10.11 4.76 10.20
C GLU A 207 -8.61 4.38 10.25
N LEU A 208 -7.75 5.10 9.52
CA LEU A 208 -6.30 4.91 9.56
C LEU A 208 -5.73 5.08 10.97
N LEU A 209 -6.18 6.11 11.71
CA LEU A 209 -5.71 6.39 13.06
C LEU A 209 -6.02 5.24 14.01
N ASN A 210 -7.27 4.78 14.00
CA ASN A 210 -7.71 3.68 14.83
C ASN A 210 -6.92 2.41 14.54
N GLU A 211 -6.71 2.11 13.25
CA GLU A 211 -5.99 0.90 12.85
C GLU A 211 -4.50 0.94 13.21
N VAL A 212 -3.86 2.10 13.15
CA VAL A 212 -2.47 2.27 13.65
C VAL A 212 -2.40 2.05 15.17
N ILE A 213 -3.38 2.56 15.94
CA ILE A 213 -3.44 2.38 17.40
C ILE A 213 -3.71 0.90 17.76
N VAL A 214 -4.60 0.23 17.03
CA VAL A 214 -4.88 -1.20 17.24
C VAL A 214 -3.61 -2.03 17.05
N VAL A 215 -2.83 -1.76 15.99
CA VAL A 215 -1.57 -2.50 15.75
C VAL A 215 -0.48 -2.14 16.77
N LEU A 216 -0.43 -0.90 17.26
CA LEU A 216 0.46 -0.50 18.37
C LEU A 216 0.13 -1.23 19.68
N ALA A 217 -1.16 -1.45 19.93
CA ALA A 217 -1.67 -2.14 21.10
C ALA A 217 -1.50 -3.67 21.03
N ASP A 218 -1.21 -4.23 19.85
CA ASP A 218 -1.07 -5.66 19.64
C ASP A 218 0.34 -6.15 19.97
N ASN A 219 0.42 -7.23 20.75
CA ASN A 219 1.69 -7.83 21.14
C ASN A 219 2.40 -8.53 19.98
N GLU A 220 1.70 -8.89 18.91
CA GLU A 220 2.28 -9.62 17.77
C GLU A 220 3.03 -8.72 16.78
N HIS A 221 2.86 -7.39 16.85
CA HIS A 221 3.40 -6.44 15.85
C HIS A 221 4.57 -5.59 16.36
N LYS A 222 5.16 -5.95 17.51
CA LYS A 222 6.28 -5.22 18.15
C LYS A 222 7.49 -5.01 17.24
N SER A 223 7.71 -5.90 16.28
CA SER A 223 8.82 -5.83 15.32
C SER A 223 8.77 -4.57 14.44
N SER A 224 7.58 -3.99 14.26
CA SER A 224 7.30 -2.81 13.42
C SER A 224 6.97 -1.57 14.26
N PHE A 225 7.33 -1.56 15.56
CA PHE A 225 7.01 -0.46 16.48
C PHE A 225 7.48 0.90 15.97
N LYS A 226 8.68 0.95 15.36
CA LYS A 226 9.25 2.21 14.86
C LYS A 226 8.36 2.89 13.81
N PRO A 227 8.03 2.27 12.67
CA PRO A 227 7.15 2.91 11.70
C PRO A 227 5.74 3.16 12.26
N GLN A 228 5.25 2.34 13.19
CA GLN A 228 3.93 2.57 13.81
C GLN A 228 3.85 3.90 14.57
N TYR A 229 4.77 4.15 15.52
CA TYR A 229 4.73 5.40 16.28
C TYR A 229 5.07 6.62 15.41
N LEU A 230 5.87 6.46 14.35
CA LEU A 230 6.17 7.53 13.39
C LEU A 230 4.90 7.97 12.62
N VAL A 231 4.11 7.02 12.15
CA VAL A 231 2.81 7.31 11.52
C VAL A 231 1.88 7.98 12.52
N LEU A 232 1.76 7.43 13.74
CA LEU A 232 0.89 8.01 14.77
C LEU A 232 1.31 9.44 15.12
N ALA A 233 2.59 9.69 15.41
CA ALA A 233 3.11 11.03 15.69
C ALA A 233 2.79 12.00 14.56
N ARG A 234 2.95 11.57 13.30
CA ARG A 234 2.64 12.40 12.14
C ARG A 234 1.14 12.74 12.06
N MET A 235 0.26 11.77 12.28
CA MET A 235 -1.19 11.99 12.27
C MET A 235 -1.62 12.96 13.37
N ILE A 236 -1.10 12.79 14.59
CA ILE A 236 -1.39 13.70 15.72
C ILE A 236 -0.90 15.11 15.42
N ARG A 237 0.31 15.25 14.88
CA ARG A 237 0.89 16.56 14.51
C ARG A 237 0.07 17.30 13.48
N LEU A 238 -0.52 16.61 12.49
CA LEU A 238 -1.38 17.23 11.48
C LEU A 238 -2.63 17.87 12.10
N ILE A 239 -3.17 17.25 13.15
CA ILE A 239 -4.32 17.76 13.89
C ILE A 239 -3.91 18.92 14.79
N ASP A 240 -2.82 18.75 15.55
CA ASP A 240 -2.38 19.74 16.53
C ASP A 240 -1.91 21.05 15.87
N SER A 241 -1.25 20.95 14.72
CA SER A 241 -0.84 22.11 13.90
C SER A 241 -1.93 22.64 12.96
N ASN A 242 -3.18 22.14 13.08
CA ASN A 242 -4.34 22.56 12.30
C ASN A 242 -4.14 22.49 10.78
N GLN A 243 -3.39 21.50 10.29
CA GLN A 243 -3.19 21.26 8.84
C GLN A 243 -4.41 20.57 8.22
N ILE A 244 -5.18 19.83 9.02
CA ILE A 244 -6.49 19.28 8.63
C ILE A 244 -7.58 20.19 9.19
N THR A 245 -8.12 21.06 8.34
CA THR A 245 -9.19 22.02 8.68
C THR A 245 -10.58 21.52 8.36
N ALA A 246 -10.71 20.54 7.44
CA ALA A 246 -11.97 19.86 7.18
C ALA A 246 -12.48 19.16 8.47
N PRO A 247 -13.76 19.34 8.85
CA PRO A 247 -14.32 18.63 10.00
C PRO A 247 -14.22 17.12 9.82
N LEU A 248 -13.61 16.44 10.79
CA LEU A 248 -13.47 14.97 10.83
C LEU A 248 -14.68 14.27 11.49
N PHE A 249 -15.64 15.06 11.93
CA PHE A 249 -16.86 14.64 12.61
C PHE A 249 -18.07 15.12 11.81
N ASP A 250 -19.23 14.50 12.09
CA ASP A 250 -20.48 14.93 11.49
C ASP A 250 -20.94 16.26 12.10
N THR A 251 -20.92 17.32 11.30
CA THR A 251 -21.32 18.68 11.69
C THR A 251 -22.84 18.84 11.79
N SER A 252 -23.62 17.87 11.33
CA SER A 252 -25.09 17.90 11.44
C SER A 252 -25.59 17.49 12.84
N VAL A 253 -24.74 16.86 13.65
CA VAL A 253 -25.07 16.39 15.01
C VAL A 253 -24.97 17.56 16.00
N PRO A 254 -26.04 17.89 16.76
CA PRO A 254 -26.03 19.02 17.69
C PRO A 254 -24.97 18.94 18.80
N GLU A 255 -24.62 17.73 19.24
CA GLU A 255 -23.57 17.49 20.26
C GLU A 255 -22.18 17.98 19.80
N ASN A 256 -21.98 18.08 18.48
CA ASN A 256 -20.72 18.54 17.87
C ASN A 256 -20.67 20.06 17.66
N ALA A 257 -21.62 20.85 18.17
CA ALA A 257 -21.70 22.30 17.90
C ALA A 257 -20.43 23.08 18.27
N ASN A 258 -19.72 22.67 19.34
CA ASN A 258 -18.45 23.27 19.77
C ASN A 258 -17.23 22.36 19.49
N MET A 259 -17.41 21.32 18.68
CA MET A 259 -16.37 20.35 18.37
C MET A 259 -15.34 20.96 17.42
N ASN A 260 -14.08 20.62 17.65
CA ASN A 260 -13.00 20.84 16.68
C ASN A 260 -12.25 19.51 16.47
N ASN A 261 -11.43 19.44 15.43
CA ASN A 261 -10.70 18.22 15.08
C ASN A 261 -9.80 17.73 16.23
N ALA A 262 -9.17 18.66 16.94
CA ALA A 262 -8.28 18.35 18.05
C ALA A 262 -9.02 17.66 19.21
N LEU A 263 -10.19 18.17 19.59
CA LEU A 263 -11.04 17.59 20.63
C LEU A 263 -11.65 16.26 20.17
N PHE A 264 -12.16 16.21 18.95
CA PHE A 264 -12.77 15.02 18.37
C PHE A 264 -11.78 13.85 18.31
N VAL A 265 -10.54 14.10 17.85
CA VAL A 265 -9.51 13.07 17.76
C VAL A 265 -9.09 12.60 19.16
N ARG A 266 -8.93 13.50 20.15
CA ARG A 266 -8.65 13.11 21.54
C ARG A 266 -9.74 12.18 22.10
N GLN A 267 -11.00 12.56 21.91
CA GLN A 267 -12.15 11.74 22.35
C GLN A 267 -12.21 10.40 21.61
N SER A 268 -11.94 10.38 20.30
CA SER A 268 -11.90 9.14 19.51
C SER A 268 -10.85 8.17 20.02
N ILE A 269 -9.62 8.65 20.28
CA ILE A 269 -8.54 7.83 20.83
C ILE A 269 -8.91 7.35 22.25
N ALA A 270 -9.43 8.23 23.10
CA ALA A 270 -9.81 7.87 24.47
C ALA A 270 -10.88 6.77 24.49
N ASN A 271 -11.90 6.90 23.64
CA ASN A 271 -12.97 5.90 23.51
C ASN A 271 -12.46 4.56 22.99
N LEU A 272 -11.54 4.58 22.01
CA LEU A 272 -10.91 3.37 21.49
C LEU A 272 -10.14 2.63 22.59
N LEU A 273 -9.32 3.34 23.37
CA LEU A 273 -8.54 2.77 24.47
C LEU A 273 -9.43 2.27 25.61
N ALA A 274 -10.48 3.01 25.97
CA ALA A 274 -11.43 2.58 27.01
C ALA A 274 -12.15 1.29 26.62
N THR A 275 -12.47 1.13 25.33
CA THR A 275 -13.11 -0.07 24.79
C THR A 275 -12.14 -1.25 24.75
N ALA A 276 -10.88 -1.01 24.34
CA ALA A 276 -9.87 -2.05 24.21
C ALA A 276 -9.31 -2.53 25.57
N PHE A 277 -9.24 -1.65 26.57
CA PHE A 277 -8.56 -1.91 27.84
C PHE A 277 -9.44 -1.60 29.05
N ALA A 278 -10.31 -2.54 29.41
CA ALA A 278 -11.23 -2.39 30.55
C ALA A 278 -10.54 -2.20 31.92
N ASN A 279 -9.24 -2.47 32.01
CA ASN A 279 -8.43 -2.32 33.22
C ASN A 279 -7.79 -0.93 33.37
N LEU A 280 -7.89 -0.05 32.36
CA LEU A 280 -7.39 1.33 32.46
C LEU A 280 -8.44 2.25 33.07
N SER A 281 -8.00 3.10 34.00
CA SER A 281 -8.86 4.18 34.52
C SER A 281 -9.00 5.30 33.49
N GLN A 282 -10.13 6.01 33.54
CA GLN A 282 -10.39 7.18 32.68
C GLN A 282 -9.24 8.20 32.74
N ARG A 283 -8.72 8.48 33.94
CA ARG A 283 -7.61 9.41 34.14
C ARG A 283 -6.31 8.94 33.47
N GLN A 284 -6.02 7.64 33.47
CA GLN A 284 -4.83 7.11 32.77
C GLN A 284 -4.95 7.31 31.26
N ILE A 285 -6.14 7.05 30.72
CA ILE A 285 -6.43 7.24 29.29
C ILE A 285 -6.28 8.72 28.92
N GLU A 286 -6.86 9.63 29.70
CA GLU A 286 -6.75 11.08 29.47
C GLU A 286 -5.31 11.57 29.48
N VAL A 287 -4.51 11.18 30.49
CA VAL A 287 -3.09 11.54 30.59
C VAL A 287 -2.30 10.97 29.40
N PHE A 288 -2.59 9.73 28.99
CA PHE A 288 -1.96 9.14 27.82
C PHE A 288 -2.27 9.92 26.55
N VAL A 289 -3.54 10.23 26.31
CA VAL A 289 -3.97 10.99 25.13
C VAL A 289 -3.37 12.39 25.12
N GLU A 290 -3.34 13.10 26.25
CA GLU A 290 -2.67 14.40 26.36
C GLU A 290 -1.17 14.31 26.02
N GLY A 291 -0.48 13.27 26.52
CA GLY A 291 0.92 13.05 26.21
C GLY A 291 1.19 12.84 24.71
N LEU A 292 0.31 12.14 23.99
CA LEU A 292 0.44 12.00 22.53
C LEU A 292 0.49 13.38 21.84
N PHE A 293 -0.38 14.31 22.25
CA PHE A 293 -0.38 15.65 21.68
C PHE A 293 0.79 16.49 22.19
N ASN A 294 1.16 16.42 23.46
CA ASN A 294 2.26 17.22 24.00
C ASN A 294 3.64 16.84 23.45
N PHE A 295 3.82 15.59 23.02
CA PHE A 295 5.10 15.07 22.53
C PHE A 295 5.18 14.91 21.01
N ASN A 296 4.14 15.29 20.25
CA ASN A 296 4.05 15.00 18.80
C ASN A 296 5.17 15.62 17.95
N ASP A 297 5.84 16.68 18.44
CA ASP A 297 6.97 17.33 17.78
C ASP A 297 8.36 16.77 18.20
N ASP A 298 8.43 15.92 19.21
CA ASP A 298 9.67 15.32 19.74
C ASP A 298 9.58 13.79 19.68
N LEU A 299 10.13 13.21 18.61
CA LEU A 299 10.00 11.77 18.33
C LEU A 299 10.58 10.87 19.42
N ASP A 300 11.62 11.29 20.14
CA ASP A 300 12.19 10.48 21.22
C ASP A 300 11.29 10.49 22.44
N LYS A 301 10.71 11.64 22.81
CA LYS A 301 9.69 11.69 23.88
C LYS A 301 8.43 10.96 23.49
N PHE A 302 7.97 11.13 22.24
CA PHE A 302 6.79 10.45 21.73
C PHE A 302 6.96 8.93 21.78
N ARG A 303 8.10 8.41 21.29
CA ARG A 303 8.43 6.98 21.35
C ARG A 303 8.44 6.44 22.77
N ASN A 304 8.96 7.19 23.73
CA ASN A 304 9.03 6.72 25.12
C ASN A 304 7.68 6.81 25.84
N HIS A 305 6.76 7.64 25.35
CA HIS A 305 5.42 7.80 25.89
C HIS A 305 4.45 6.73 25.38
N VAL A 306 4.55 6.36 24.09
CA VAL A 306 3.81 5.26 23.44
C VAL A 306 4.32 3.92 23.94
#